data_AF-A0A9X9L8B0-F1
#
_entry.id   AF-A0A9X9L8B0-F1
#
_cell.length_a   1.000
_cell.length_b   1.000
_cell.length_c   1.000
_cell.angle_alpha   90.00
_cell.angle_beta   90.00
_cell.angle_gamma   90.00
#
_symmetry.space_group_name_H-M   'P 1'
#
loop_
_entity.id
_entity.type
_entity.pdbx_description
1 polymer ?
#
loop_
_entity_poly.entity_id
_entity_poly.type
_entity_poly.pdbx_seq_one_letter_code
_entity_poly.pdbx_strand_id
1 'polypeptide(L)' 'MKDCTQRHHPNLGCGKQRTLDSLCNILKEAWDSVSSEDLVRLIQSMPARCQAMINADEGPTRY' A
#
# COMPACT_ATOMS: atom_id res chain seq x y z
N MET A 1 -3.86 10.86 6.27
CA MET A 1 -3.93 10.54 4.84
C MET A 1 -5.15 9.64 4.66
N LYS A 2 -6.18 10.06 3.92
CA LYS A 2 -7.39 9.23 3.73
C LYS A 2 -7.07 8.14 2.71
N ASP A 3 -7.35 6.90 3.07
CA ASP A 3 -7.14 5.71 2.24
C ASP A 3 -7.91 5.89 0.92
N CYS A 4 -7.25 5.72 -0.23
CA CYS A 4 -7.84 5.86 -1.56
C CYS A 4 -9.12 5.02 -1.70
N THR A 5 -9.16 3.85 -1.04
CA THR A 5 -10.30 2.95 -0.97
C THR A 5 -11.56 3.58 -0.36
N GLN A 6 -11.43 4.47 0.62
CA GLN A 6 -12.58 5.08 1.31
C GLN A 6 -13.23 6.20 0.49
N ARG A 7 -12.46 6.86 -0.41
CA ARG A 7 -12.96 7.95 -1.25
C ARG A 7 -13.80 7.46 -2.43
N HIS A 8 -13.47 6.29 -2.98
CA HIS A 8 -14.11 5.78 -4.19
C HIS A 8 -15.27 4.81 -3.92
N HIS A 9 -15.43 4.31 -2.68
CA HIS A 9 -16.50 3.38 -2.33
C HIS A 9 -17.15 3.73 -0.98
N PRO A 10 -18.00 4.77 -0.92
CA PRO A 10 -18.65 5.20 0.33
C PRO A 10 -19.68 4.19 0.89
N ASN A 11 -20.08 3.18 0.11
CA ASN A 11 -21.09 2.17 0.48
C ASN A 11 -20.51 0.80 0.89
N LEU A 12 -19.28 0.76 1.42
CA LEU A 12 -18.64 -0.44 2.00
C LEU A 12 -19.25 -0.87 3.35
N GLY A 13 -20.52 -0.52 3.61
CA GLY A 13 -21.27 -0.95 4.77
C GLY A 13 -21.65 -2.42 4.67
N CYS A 14 -21.23 -3.18 5.69
CA CYS A 14 -21.79 -4.44 6.19
C CYS A 14 -22.76 -5.19 5.24
N GLY A 15 -22.28 -6.23 4.55
CA GLY A 15 -23.17 -7.33 4.12
C GLY A 15 -23.14 -7.80 2.67
N LYS A 16 -22.44 -7.16 1.74
CA LYS A 16 -22.26 -7.73 0.38
C LYS A 16 -20.93 -8.47 0.31
N GLN A 17 -21.00 -9.80 0.24
CA GLN A 17 -19.86 -10.67 -0.04
C GLN A 17 -19.19 -10.18 -1.32
N ARG A 18 -17.96 -9.67 -1.21
CA ARG A 18 -17.19 -9.23 -2.38
C ARG A 18 -17.02 -10.43 -3.29
N THR A 19 -17.58 -10.38 -4.49
CA THR A 19 -17.25 -11.39 -5.50
C THR A 19 -15.76 -11.26 -5.80
N LEU A 20 -15.11 -12.39 -6.14
CA LEU A 20 -13.69 -12.40 -6.49
C LEU A 20 -13.39 -11.37 -7.60
N ASP A 21 -14.29 -11.23 -8.57
CA ASP A 21 -14.21 -10.23 -9.64
C ASP A 21 -14.22 -8.79 -9.13
N SER A 22 -15.08 -8.48 -8.16
CA SER A 22 -15.13 -7.15 -7.55
C SER A 22 -13.85 -6.84 -6.77
N LEU A 23 -13.28 -7.82 -6.06
CA LEU A 23 -12.01 -7.66 -5.37
C LEU A 23 -10.86 -7.45 -6.37
N CYS A 24 -10.83 -8.22 -7.46
CA CYS A 24 -9.83 -8.06 -8.52
C CYS A 24 -9.89 -6.68 -9.16
N ASN A 25 -11.09 -6.13 -9.42
CA ASN A 25 -11.22 -4.79 -9.97
C ASN A 25 -10.72 -3.72 -9.00
N ILE A 26 -11.07 -3.82 -7.71
CA ILE A 26 -10.58 -2.88 -6.68
C ILE A 26 -9.05 -2.94 -6.57
N LEU A 27 -8.45 -4.14 -6.62
CA LEU A 27 -7.00 -4.29 -6.59
C LEU A 27 -6.31 -3.68 -7.81
N LYS A 28 -6.88 -3.88 -9.01
CA LYS A 28 -6.37 -3.26 -10.24
C LYS A 28 -6.44 -1.74 -10.17
N GLU A 29 -7.60 -1.19 -9.83
CA GLU A 29 -7.77 0.27 -9.69
C GLU A 29 -6.82 0.86 -8.64
N ALA A 30 -6.65 0.18 -7.51
CA ALA A 30 -5.72 0.61 -6.48
C ALA A 30 -4.27 0.57 -6.96
N TRP A 31 -3.88 -0.48 -7.69
CA TRP A 31 -2.54 -0.61 -8.26
C TRP A 31 -2.26 0.46 -9.33
N ASP A 32 -3.19 0.67 -10.26
CA ASP A 32 -3.09 1.66 -11.32
C ASP A 32 -3.05 3.10 -10.79
N SER A 33 -3.53 3.32 -9.56
CA SER A 33 -3.46 4.62 -8.88
C SER A 33 -2.08 4.94 -8.28
N VAL A 34 -1.19 3.95 -8.17
CA VAL A 34 0.16 4.15 -7.63
C VAL A 34 1.02 4.88 -8.65
N SER A 35 1.54 6.05 -8.28
CA SER A 35 2.39 6.83 -9.17
C SER A 35 3.78 6.20 -9.34
N SER A 36 4.39 6.40 -10.52
CA SER A 36 5.76 5.95 -10.75
C SER A 36 6.75 6.66 -9.82
N GLU A 37 6.46 7.90 -9.45
CA GLU A 37 7.23 8.70 -8.50
C GLU A 37 7.19 8.10 -7.09
N ASP A 38 6.04 7.56 -6.65
CA ASP A 38 5.92 6.84 -5.38
C ASP A 38 6.79 5.58 -5.36
N LEU A 39 6.79 4.81 -6.46
CA LEU A 39 7.62 3.61 -6.58
C LEU A 39 9.11 3.95 -6.60
N VAL A 40 9.51 5.00 -7.31
CA VAL A 40 10.90 5.48 -7.33
C VAL A 40 11.33 5.93 -5.93
N ARG A 41 10.48 6.70 -5.22
CA ARG A 41 10.75 7.11 -3.84
C ARG A 41 10.88 5.92 -2.89
N LEU A 42 10.06 4.88 -3.08
CA LEU A 42 10.16 3.65 -2.30
C LEU A 42 11.52 2.98 -2.50
N ILE A 43 11.99 2.84 -3.74
CA ILE A 43 13.31 2.28 -4.06
C ILE A 43 14.43 3.14 -3.48
N GLN A 44 14.34 4.47 -3.65
CA GLN A 44 15.32 5.41 -3.10
C GLN A 44 15.38 5.39 -1.57
N SER A 45 14.32 4.91 -0.89
CA SER A 45 14.33 4.74 0.57
C SER A 45 15.12 3.53 1.06
N MET A 46 15.49 2.60 0.17
CA MET A 46 16.17 1.34 0.55
C MET A 46 17.46 1.53 1.34
N PRO A 47 18.39 2.45 0.99
CA PRO A 47 19.59 2.68 1.79
C PRO A 47 19.28 3.05 3.25
N ALA A 48 18.24 3.86 3.48
CA ALA A 48 17.83 4.24 4.84
C ALA A 48 17.24 3.05 5.62
N ARG A 49 16.52 2.15 4.94
CA ARG A 49 16.00 0.91 5.55
C ARG A 49 17.13 -0.04 5.94
N CYS A 50 18.09 -0.23 5.04
CA CYS A 50 19.28 -1.04 5.32
C CYS A 50 20.09 -0.45 6.48
N GLN A 51 20.27 0.87 6.51
CA GLN A 51 20.95 1.51 7.64
C GLN A 51 20.17 1.32 8.95
N ALA A 52 18.84 1.40 8.92
CA ALA A 52 18.02 1.14 10.10
C ALA A 52 18.17 -0.30 10.59
N MET A 53 18.27 -1.28 9.68
CA MET A 53 18.49 -2.68 10.00
C MET A 53 19.87 -2.91 10.62
N ILE A 54 20.92 -2.29 10.06
CA ILE A 54 22.27 -2.33 10.63
C ILE A 54 22.27 -1.75 12.04
N ASN A 55 21.63 -0.60 12.25
CA ASN A 55 21.55 0.06 13.56
C ASN A 55 20.75 -0.76 14.58
N ALA A 56 19.86 -1.64 14.10
CA ALA A 56 19.06 -2.53 14.93
C ALA A 56 19.74 -3.88 15.20
N ASP A 57 21.01 -4.05 14.82
CA ASP A 57 21.72 -5.34 14.89
C ASP A 57 20.92 -6.45 14.21
N GLU A 58 20.46 -6.16 12.98
CA GLU A 58 19.59 -7.04 12.18
C GLU A 58 18.17 -7.26 12.75
N GLY A 59 17.81 -6.56 13.83
CA GLY A 59 16.50 -6.60 14.45
C GLY A 59 15.39 -5.87 13.65
N PRO A 60 14.12 -6.04 14.06
CA PRO A 60 12.98 -5.39 13.42
C PRO A 60 13.11 -3.86 13.42
N THR A 61 12.75 -3.24 12.30
CA THR A 61 12.74 -1.77 12.17
C THR A 61 11.31 -1.26 11.98
N ARG A 62 11.13 0.06 11.99
CA ARG A 62 9.83 0.69 11.67
C ARG A 62 9.40 0.54 10.20
N TYR A 63 10.30 0.04 9.34
CA TYR A 63 10.10 -0.10 7.90
C TYR A 63 9.62 -1.49 7.52
#